data_AF-Q58I19-F1
#
_entry.id   AF-Q58I19-F1
#
_cell.length_a   1.000
_cell.length_b   1.000
_cell.length_c   1.000
_cell.angle_alpha   90.00
_cell.angle_beta   90.00
_cell.angle_gamma   90.00
#
_symmetry.space_group_name_H-M   'P 1'
#
loop_
_entity.id
_entity.type
_entity.pdbx_description
1 polymer ?
#
loop_
_entity_poly.entity_id
_entity_poly.type
_entity_poly.pdbx_seq_one_letter_code
_entity_poly.pdbx_strand_id
1 'polypeptide(L)'
;RFMGRTGTSWAFILLFYLVFYGFLTAMFTLTMWVMLQTVSDHTPKYQDRLATPGLMIRPKTENLDVIVNVSDTESWDQHVQKLNKFLEPYNDSIQA
;
A
#
# COMPACT_ATOMS: atom_id res chain seq x y z
N ARG A 1 37.15 25.05 16.03
CA ARG A 1 36.68 23.77 16.64
C ARG A 1 35.16 23.84 16.65
N PHE A 2 34.45 22.81 16.17
CA PHE A 2 32.99 22.77 16.07
C PHE A 2 32.48 21.63 16.93
N MET A 3 31.47 21.87 17.79
CA MET A 3 30.90 20.87 18.71
C MET A 3 31.97 20.02 19.42
N GLY A 4 33.01 20.68 19.94
CA GLY A 4 34.08 20.02 20.71
C GLY A 4 35.14 19.25 19.91
N ARG A 5 35.08 19.22 18.57
CA ARG A 5 36.05 18.48 17.72
C ARG A 5 36.69 19.35 16.63
N THR A 6 37.76 18.84 16.02
CA THR A 6 38.41 19.45 14.84
C THR A 6 37.63 19.09 13.57
N GLY A 7 37.69 19.94 12.53
CA GLY A 7 37.01 19.68 11.25
C GLY A 7 37.45 18.37 10.60
N THR A 8 38.73 18.02 10.71
CA THR A 8 39.29 16.75 10.25
C THR A 8 38.69 15.54 10.97
N SER A 9 38.50 15.62 12.30
CA SER A 9 37.85 14.56 13.07
C SER A 9 36.38 14.40 12.65
N TRP A 10 35.67 15.51 12.45
CA TRP A 10 34.29 15.49 11.93
C TRP A 10 34.20 14.82 10.56
N ALA A 11 35.09 15.17 9.62
CA ALA A 11 35.12 14.56 8.30
C ALA A 11 35.30 13.04 8.37
N PHE A 12 36.21 12.54 9.23
CA PHE A 12 36.40 11.10 9.38
C PHE A 12 35.21 10.38 10.00
N ILE A 13 34.52 10.99 10.97
CA ILE A 13 33.31 10.41 11.58
C ILE A 13 32.19 10.32 10.54
N LEU A 14 31.97 11.39 9.78
CA LEU A 14 30.95 11.42 8.73
C LEU A 14 31.25 10.40 7.64
N LEU A 15 32.52 10.31 7.20
CA LEU A 15 32.94 9.32 6.21
C LEU A 15 32.71 7.88 6.71
N PHE A 16 33.08 7.60 7.97
CA PHE A 16 32.83 6.30 8.59
C PHE A 16 31.34 5.95 8.58
N TYR A 17 30.47 6.86 9.03
CA TYR A 17 29.03 6.58 9.07
C TYR A 17 28.41 6.50 7.67
N LEU A 18 28.89 7.27 6.70
CA LEU A 18 28.43 7.17 5.31
C LEU A 18 28.72 5.77 4.76
N VAL A 19 29.95 5.28 4.90
CA VAL A 19 30.34 3.94 4.42
C VAL A 19 29.61 2.84 5.21
N PHE A 20 29.54 2.98 6.55
CA PHE A 20 28.88 2.02 7.42
C PHE A 20 27.39 1.85 7.08
N TYR A 21 26.64 2.96 7.02
CA TYR A 21 25.22 2.90 6.68
C TYR A 21 24.99 2.54 5.20
N GLY A 22 25.91 2.91 4.31
CA GLY A 22 25.91 2.43 2.92
C GLY A 22 25.99 0.91 2.84
N PHE A 23 26.93 0.30 3.56
CA PHE A 23 27.07 -1.16 3.62
C PHE A 23 25.87 -1.83 4.28
N LEU A 24 25.35 -1.27 5.39
CA LEU A 24 24.15 -1.79 6.06
C LEU A 24 22.94 -1.77 5.12
N THR A 25 22.76 -0.67 4.38
CA THR A 25 21.67 -0.54 3.40
C THR A 25 21.85 -1.55 2.27
N ALA A 26 23.06 -1.72 1.73
CA ALA A 26 23.35 -2.70 0.70
C ALA A 26 23.10 -4.15 1.16
N MET A 27 23.46 -4.47 2.41
CA MET A 27 23.19 -5.79 2.99
C MET A 27 21.68 -6.03 3.15
N PHE A 28 20.94 -5.02 3.62
CA PHE A 28 19.49 -5.10 3.74
C PHE A 28 18.79 -5.24 2.39
N THR A 29 19.20 -4.46 1.38
CA THR A 29 18.62 -4.58 0.03
C THR A 29 18.97 -5.91 -0.60
N LEU A 30 20.18 -6.45 -0.38
CA LEU A 30 20.57 -7.77 -0.86
C LEU A 30 19.72 -8.87 -0.24
N THR A 31 19.50 -8.87 1.08
CA THR A 31 18.67 -9.90 1.73
C THR A 31 17.21 -9.80 1.30
N MET A 32 16.69 -8.58 1.12
CA MET A 32 15.36 -8.37 0.52
C MET A 32 15.29 -8.88 -0.93
N TRP A 33 16.31 -8.61 -1.74
CA TRP A 33 16.38 -9.09 -3.12
C TRP A 33 16.38 -10.62 -3.20
N VAL A 34 17.20 -11.28 -2.38
CA VAL A 34 17.21 -12.76 -2.28
C VAL A 34 15.85 -13.30 -1.87
N MET A 35 15.21 -12.69 -0.86
CA MET A 35 13.86 -13.09 -0.44
C MET A 35 12.85 -13.01 -1.59
N LEU A 36 12.88 -11.93 -2.38
CA LEU A 36 11.98 -11.76 -3.53
C LEU A 36 12.19 -12.83 -4.60
N GLN A 37 13.42 -13.33 -4.80
CA GLN A 37 13.67 -14.46 -5.72
C GLN A 37 12.99 -15.76 -5.28
N THR A 38 12.50 -15.86 -4.04
CA THR A 38 11.80 -17.05 -3.52
C THR A 38 10.28 -16.97 -3.60
N VAL A 39 9.74 -15.86 -4.11
CA VAL A 39 8.29 -15.60 -4.22
C VAL A 39 7.87 -15.73 -5.69
N SER A 40 6.71 -16.36 -5.93
CA SER A 40 6.11 -16.47 -7.27
C SER A 40 5.34 -15.20 -7.62
N ASP A 41 5.43 -14.76 -8.87
CA ASP A 41 4.64 -13.62 -9.39
C ASP A 41 3.14 -13.93 -9.54
N HIS A 42 2.76 -15.21 -9.57
CA HIS A 42 1.39 -15.62 -9.87
C HIS A 42 0.61 -16.09 -8.65
N THR A 43 1.29 -16.61 -7.62
CA THR A 43 0.62 -17.23 -6.47
C THR A 43 1.27 -16.81 -5.16
N PRO A 44 0.49 -16.28 -4.18
CA PRO A 44 1.04 -15.94 -2.89
C PRO A 44 1.44 -17.20 -2.12
N LYS A 45 2.63 -17.16 -1.50
CA LYS A 45 3.27 -18.30 -0.82
C LYS A 45 2.48 -18.82 0.39
N TYR A 46 1.84 -17.94 1.14
CA TYR A 46 1.05 -18.28 2.32
C TYR A 46 -0.38 -17.77 2.15
N GLN A 47 -1.35 -18.67 2.27
CA GLN A 47 -2.79 -18.40 2.11
C GLN A 47 -3.63 -18.94 3.27
N ASP A 48 -2.97 -19.42 4.33
CA ASP A 48 -3.59 -19.94 5.55
C ASP A 48 -4.54 -18.93 6.21
N ARG A 49 -4.26 -17.63 6.05
CA ARG A 49 -5.09 -16.53 6.56
C ARG A 49 -6.29 -16.18 5.69
N LEU A 50 -6.45 -16.84 4.53
CA LEU A 50 -7.50 -16.57 3.54
C LEU A 50 -8.42 -17.78 3.32
N ALA A 51 -8.43 -18.75 4.25
CA ALA A 51 -9.21 -19.99 4.10
C ALA A 51 -10.72 -19.75 3.95
N THR A 52 -11.26 -18.71 4.60
CA THR A 52 -12.67 -18.35 4.49
C THR A 52 -12.82 -17.05 3.69
N PRO A 53 -13.50 -17.07 2.53
CA PRO A 53 -13.72 -15.87 1.75
C PRO A 53 -14.65 -14.89 2.49
N GLY A 54 -14.38 -13.59 2.35
CA GLY A 54 -15.24 -12.53 2.87
C GLY A 54 -16.38 -12.16 1.91
N LEU A 55 -17.47 -11.61 2.46
CA LEU A 55 -18.57 -11.01 1.71
C LEU A 55 -18.58 -9.50 1.93
N MET A 56 -18.81 -8.72 0.88
CA MET A 56 -18.87 -7.26 0.97
C MET A 56 -19.99 -6.71 0.08
N ILE A 57 -20.78 -5.77 0.62
CA ILE A 57 -21.82 -5.05 -0.11
C ILE A 57 -21.31 -3.73 -0.71
N ARG A 58 -22.05 -3.21 -1.69
CA ARG A 58 -21.82 -1.91 -2.33
C ARG A 58 -23.13 -1.10 -2.32
N PRO A 59 -23.08 0.24 -2.17
CA PRO A 59 -21.89 1.10 -2.06
C PRO A 59 -21.18 0.95 -0.70
N LYS A 60 -19.86 1.21 -0.66
CA LYS A 60 -19.12 1.20 0.61
C LYS A 60 -19.44 2.48 1.39
N THR A 61 -20.06 2.32 2.56
CA THR A 61 -20.28 3.38 3.56
C THR A 61 -19.39 3.13 4.79
N GLU A 62 -19.21 4.14 5.65
CA GLU A 62 -18.30 4.03 6.80
C GLU A 62 -18.71 2.92 7.77
N ASN A 63 -20.02 2.79 8.03
CA ASN A 63 -20.58 1.81 8.95
C ASN A 63 -21.29 0.64 8.25
N LEU A 64 -21.16 0.51 6.92
CA LEU A 64 -21.94 -0.43 6.10
C LEU A 64 -23.46 -0.21 6.13
N ASP A 65 -23.92 0.89 6.73
CA ASP A 65 -25.31 1.29 6.73
C ASP A 65 -25.63 2.12 5.48
N VAL A 66 -26.80 1.89 4.88
CA VAL A 66 -27.33 2.68 3.77
C VAL A 66 -28.61 3.35 4.24
N ILE A 67 -28.51 4.63 4.57
CA ILE A 67 -29.62 5.46 5.03
C ILE A 67 -29.91 6.46 3.93
N VAL A 68 -31.05 6.31 3.27
CA VAL A 68 -31.47 7.18 2.16
C VAL A 68 -32.87 7.72 2.44
N ASN A 69 -33.11 8.94 1.97
CA ASN A 69 -34.44 9.51 1.93
C ASN A 69 -34.91 9.54 0.48
N VAL A 70 -35.97 8.81 0.17
CA VAL A 70 -36.49 8.67 -1.20
C VAL A 70 -36.94 10.02 -1.78
N SER A 71 -37.39 10.93 -0.92
CA SER A 71 -37.84 12.27 -1.33
C SER A 71 -36.69 13.26 -1.56
N ASP A 72 -35.47 12.95 -1.10
CA ASP A 72 -34.30 13.83 -1.19
C ASP A 72 -33.25 13.22 -2.11
N THR A 73 -33.14 13.79 -3.31
CA THR A 73 -32.23 13.35 -4.37
C THR A 73 -30.77 13.34 -3.93
N GLU A 74 -30.33 14.33 -3.13
CA GLU A 74 -28.92 14.41 -2.71
C GLU A 74 -28.52 13.25 -1.78
N SER A 75 -29.48 12.73 -1.01
CA SER A 75 -29.24 11.65 -0.06
C SER A 75 -28.83 10.33 -0.73
N TRP A 76 -29.38 10.01 -1.91
CA TRP A 76 -29.09 8.77 -2.63
C TRP A 76 -28.20 8.94 -3.86
N ASP A 77 -28.11 10.14 -4.43
CA ASP A 77 -27.31 10.39 -5.64
C ASP A 77 -25.84 10.03 -5.41
N GLN A 78 -25.28 10.35 -4.24
CA GLN A 78 -23.91 9.96 -3.88
C GLN A 78 -23.70 8.43 -3.86
N HIS A 79 -24.71 7.67 -3.45
CA HIS A 79 -24.68 6.20 -3.46
C HIS A 79 -24.73 5.65 -4.89
N VAL A 80 -25.56 6.25 -5.75
CA VAL A 80 -25.68 5.89 -7.17
C VAL A 80 -24.39 6.18 -7.92
N GLN A 81 -23.79 7.36 -7.73
CA GLN A 81 -22.50 7.70 -8.34
C GLN A 81 -21.40 6.70 -7.96
N LYS A 82 -21.33 6.29 -6.68
CA LYS A 82 -20.37 5.28 -6.21
C LYS A 82 -20.60 3.90 -6.85
N LEU A 83 -21.86 3.51 -7.03
CA LEU A 83 -22.23 2.26 -7.69
C LEU A 83 -21.88 2.29 -9.17
N ASN A 84 -22.26 3.36 -9.89
CA ASN A 84 -21.94 3.53 -11.30
C ASN A 84 -20.44 3.44 -11.54
N LYS A 85 -19.64 4.17 -10.76
CA LYS A 85 -18.17 4.11 -10.83
C LYS A 85 -17.60 2.71 -10.55
N PHE A 86 -18.19 1.98 -9.60
CA PHE A 86 -17.77 0.60 -9.31
C PHE A 86 -18.08 -0.36 -10.47
N LEU A 87 -19.18 -0.13 -11.18
CA LEU A 87 -19.66 -0.98 -12.27
C LEU A 87 -19.07 -0.62 -13.64
N GLU A 88 -18.38 0.52 -13.79
CA GLU A 88 -17.73 0.93 -15.05
C GLU A 88 -16.90 -0.17 -15.74
N PRO A 89 -16.06 -0.96 -15.03
CA PRO A 89 -15.28 -2.04 -15.65
C PRO A 89 -16.11 -3.23 -16.14
N TYR A 90 -17.38 -3.33 -15.74
CA TYR A 90 -18.31 -4.40 -16.10
C TYR A 90 -19.21 -4.02 -17.29
N ASN A 91 -18.94 -2.90 -17.96
CA ASN A 91 -19.65 -2.55 -19.18
C ASN A 91 -19.32 -3.57 -20.28
N ASP A 92 -20.33 -4.04 -21.01
CA ASP A 92 -20.18 -5.01 -22.09
C ASP A 92 -19.14 -4.55 -23.13
N SER A 93 -19.01 -3.24 -23.37
CA SER A 93 -17.99 -2.70 -24.30
C SER A 93 -16.54 -2.93 -23.86
N ILE A 94 -16.30 -3.17 -22.57
CA ILE A 94 -14.98 -3.42 -21.98
C ILE A 94 -14.79 -4.93 -21.73
N GLN A 95 -15.86 -5.63 -21.37
CA GLN A 95 -15.83 -7.03 -20.97
C GLN A 95 -15.99 -8.03 -22.14
N ALA A 96 -16.64 -7.62 -23.24
CA ALA A 96 -16.89 -8.48 -24.40
C ALA A 96 -15.63 -8.77 -25.24
#